data_AF-A0AA37SHV7-F1
#
_entry.id   AF-A0AA37SHV7-F1
#
_cell.length_a   1.000
_cell.length_b   1.000
_cell.length_c   1.000
_cell.angle_alpha   90.00
_cell.angle_beta   90.00
_cell.angle_gamma   90.00
#
_symmetry.space_group_name_H-M   'P 1'
#
loop_
_entity.id
_entity.type
_entity.pdbx_description
1 polymer ?
#
loop_
_entity_poly.entity_id
_entity_poly.type
_entity_poly.pdbx_seq_one_letter_code
_entity_poly.pdbx_strand_id
1 'polypeptide(L)'
;MSKKTLYQFFDSKQILFETLILERLFAPITYTPLPTDPLEKQLLGLMTCIAACMFCDERLSLLRSVITETNRNPAIRQLVADLFQLSGRVLPIQNWLETQSEAGRLDIPDITEASDLLFGMTLGGPMLGRLTHCKPHREKENLEEFMAYGIRVFLEGHRPVTQA
;
A
#
# COMPACT_ATOMS: atom_id res chain seq x y z
N MET A 1 -16.09 -21.70 16.98
CA MET A 1 -17.24 -21.43 16.09
C MET A 1 -17.62 -22.71 15.36
N SER A 2 -18.91 -23.01 15.22
CA SER A 2 -19.37 -24.20 14.48
C SER A 2 -19.48 -23.93 12.97
N LYS A 3 -19.37 -24.96 12.11
CA LYS A 3 -19.64 -24.82 10.66
C LYS A 3 -21.01 -24.18 10.41
N LYS A 4 -22.01 -24.53 11.21
CA LYS A 4 -23.38 -24.02 11.10
C LYS A 4 -23.45 -22.51 11.35
N THR A 5 -22.66 -22.01 12.30
CA THR A 5 -22.56 -20.57 12.60
C THR A 5 -21.86 -19.82 11.46
N LEU A 6 -20.84 -20.39 10.84
CA LEU A 6 -20.10 -19.74 9.75
C LEU A 6 -20.96 -19.58 8.47
N TYR A 7 -21.74 -20.60 8.11
CA TYR A 7 -22.67 -20.53 6.96
C TYR A 7 -23.93 -19.69 7.22
N GLN A 8 -24.17 -19.22 8.45
CA GLN A 8 -25.24 -18.24 8.73
C GLN A 8 -24.82 -16.80 8.41
N PHE A 9 -23.50 -16.53 8.40
CA PHE A 9 -22.96 -15.20 8.09
C PHE A 9 -22.46 -15.07 6.65
N PHE A 10 -22.12 -16.18 6.00
CA PHE A 10 -21.58 -16.20 4.64
C PHE A 10 -22.21 -17.34 3.85
N ASP A 11 -22.91 -17.00 2.76
CA ASP A 11 -23.59 -18.01 1.92
C ASP A 11 -22.60 -18.95 1.21
N SER A 12 -21.34 -18.55 1.09
CA SER A 12 -20.27 -19.39 0.54
C SER A 12 -18.89 -19.03 1.08
N LYS A 13 -17.94 -19.96 0.93
CA LYS A 13 -16.50 -19.72 1.18
C LYS A 13 -15.98 -18.55 0.34
N GLN A 14 -16.56 -18.32 -0.84
CA GLN A 14 -16.18 -17.24 -1.74
C GLN A 14 -16.56 -15.87 -1.16
N ILE A 15 -17.79 -15.72 -0.68
CA ILE A 15 -18.24 -14.47 -0.05
C ILE A 15 -17.41 -14.17 1.21
N LEU A 16 -17.13 -15.18 2.04
CA LEU A 16 -16.22 -15.01 3.18
C LEU A 16 -14.84 -14.49 2.74
N PHE A 17 -14.30 -15.00 1.63
CA PHE A 17 -13.00 -14.59 1.11
C PHE A 17 -13.02 -13.16 0.56
N GLU A 18 -14.08 -12.79 -0.18
CA GLU A 18 -14.32 -11.42 -0.66
C GLU A 18 -14.39 -10.43 0.51
N THR A 19 -15.21 -10.73 1.52
CA THR A 19 -15.35 -9.89 2.72
C THR A 19 -14.02 -9.74 3.45
N LEU A 20 -13.27 -10.83 3.63
CA LEU A 20 -11.94 -10.75 4.27
C LEU A 20 -10.97 -9.88 3.47
N ILE A 21 -10.95 -9.99 2.14
CA ILE A 21 -10.10 -9.14 1.31
C ILE A 21 -10.52 -7.67 1.44
N LEU A 22 -11.80 -7.36 1.30
CA LEU A 22 -12.29 -5.97 1.36
C LEU A 22 -12.07 -5.34 2.73
N GLU A 23 -12.49 -6.03 3.79
CA GLU A 23 -12.50 -5.46 5.15
C GLU A 23 -11.13 -5.48 5.84
N ARG A 24 -10.23 -6.40 5.46
CA ARG A 24 -8.92 -6.55 6.12
C ARG A 24 -7.77 -6.16 5.22
N LEU A 25 -7.75 -6.64 3.97
CA LEU A 25 -6.65 -6.35 3.04
C LEU A 25 -6.78 -4.98 2.37
N PHE A 26 -8.00 -4.51 2.10
CA PHE A 26 -8.27 -3.19 1.52
C PHE A 26 -8.90 -2.20 2.50
N ALA A 27 -8.83 -2.51 3.81
CA ALA A 27 -9.24 -1.57 4.85
C ALA A 27 -8.63 -0.17 4.58
N PRO A 28 -9.44 0.90 4.64
CA PRO A 28 -9.01 2.24 4.28
C PRO A 28 -7.91 2.72 5.22
N ILE A 29 -6.84 3.27 4.64
CA ILE A 29 -5.76 3.91 5.39
C ILE A 29 -6.10 5.39 5.46
N THR A 30 -6.32 5.91 6.66
CA THR A 30 -6.63 7.33 6.84
C THR A 30 -5.39 8.04 7.39
N TYR A 31 -4.87 9.00 6.65
CA TYR A 31 -3.80 9.86 7.10
C TYR A 31 -4.04 11.29 6.60
N THR A 32 -3.94 12.25 7.51
CA THR A 32 -4.08 13.68 7.20
C THR A 32 -2.75 14.35 7.50
N PRO A 33 -1.96 14.75 6.48
CA PRO A 33 -0.73 15.49 6.70
C PRO A 33 -1.02 16.89 7.25
N LEU A 34 -0.11 17.40 8.09
CA LEU A 34 -0.16 18.78 8.55
C LEU A 34 0.34 19.71 7.43
N PRO A 35 -0.46 20.69 6.96
CA PRO A 35 -0.08 21.54 5.84
C PRO A 35 1.19 22.38 6.09
N THR A 36 1.53 22.62 7.35
CA THR A 36 2.70 23.40 7.78
C THR A 36 4.01 22.62 7.72
N ASP A 37 3.94 21.28 7.63
CA ASP A 37 5.14 20.45 7.59
C ASP A 37 5.81 20.47 6.21
N PRO A 38 7.15 20.32 6.11
CA PRO A 38 7.83 20.12 4.84
C PRO A 38 7.29 18.89 4.09
N LEU A 39 7.33 18.92 2.75
CA LEU A 39 6.83 17.82 1.89
C LEU A 39 7.44 16.46 2.26
N GLU A 40 8.74 16.42 2.52
CA GLU A 40 9.46 15.19 2.94
C GLU A 40 8.86 14.61 4.24
N LYS A 41 8.53 15.47 5.21
CA LYS A 41 7.94 15.04 6.49
C LYS A 41 6.49 14.59 6.32
N GLN A 42 5.70 15.28 5.49
CA GLN A 42 4.34 14.87 5.17
C GLN A 42 4.32 13.48 4.51
N LEU A 43 5.19 13.28 3.51
CA LEU A 43 5.26 12.02 2.77
C LEU A 43 5.83 10.88 3.63
N LEU A 44 6.81 11.18 4.49
CA LEU A 44 7.34 10.20 5.45
C LEU A 44 6.26 9.75 6.43
N GLY A 45 5.48 10.68 6.98
CA GLY A 45 4.36 10.35 7.87
C GLY A 45 3.31 9.49 7.17
N LEU A 46 3.00 9.81 5.91
CA LEU A 46 2.06 9.04 5.11
C LEU A 46 2.57 7.61 4.84
N MET A 47 3.82 7.46 4.36
CA MET A 47 4.41 6.14 4.10
C MET A 47 4.57 5.31 5.36
N THR A 48 4.88 5.95 6.49
CA THR A 48 4.95 5.28 7.79
C THR A 48 3.58 4.75 8.22
N CYS A 49 2.51 5.53 8.02
CA CYS A 49 1.15 5.07 8.30
C CYS A 49 0.77 3.87 7.42
N ILE A 50 1.07 3.95 6.11
CA ILE A 50 0.84 2.84 5.17
C ILE A 50 1.63 1.60 5.60
N ALA A 51 2.92 1.75 5.94
CA ALA A 51 3.76 0.66 6.39
C ALA A 51 3.21 -0.02 7.65
N ALA A 52 2.76 0.77 8.64
CA ALA A 52 2.19 0.24 9.89
C ALA A 52 0.91 -0.57 9.62
N CYS A 53 0.04 -0.08 8.73
CA CYS A 53 -1.17 -0.81 8.34
C CYS A 53 -0.85 -2.08 7.54
N MET A 54 0.12 -2.03 6.62
CA MET A 54 0.43 -3.13 5.72
C MET A 54 1.29 -4.22 6.34
N PHE A 55 2.22 -3.85 7.23
CA PHE A 55 3.19 -4.77 7.82
C PHE A 55 2.72 -5.42 9.11
N CYS A 56 1.45 -5.26 9.49
CA CYS A 56 0.90 -6.05 10.57
C CYS A 56 0.82 -7.54 10.18
N ASP A 57 1.12 -8.42 11.13
CA ASP A 57 1.27 -9.85 10.85
C ASP A 57 -0.02 -10.49 10.32
N GLU A 58 -1.18 -9.99 10.75
CA GLU A 58 -2.49 -10.44 10.29
C GLU A 58 -2.68 -10.16 8.79
N ARG A 59 -2.41 -8.91 8.34
CA ARG A 59 -2.58 -8.52 6.94
C ARG A 59 -1.55 -9.19 6.04
N LEU A 60 -0.30 -9.31 6.49
CA LEU A 60 0.73 -10.05 5.75
C LEU A 60 0.38 -11.52 5.61
N SER A 61 -0.19 -12.13 6.65
CA SER A 61 -0.62 -13.53 6.60
C SER A 61 -1.80 -13.73 5.67
N LEU A 62 -2.78 -12.83 5.70
CA LEU A 62 -3.88 -12.83 4.73
C LEU A 62 -3.37 -12.67 3.30
N LEU A 63 -2.45 -11.73 3.06
CA LEU A 63 -1.88 -11.50 1.73
C LEU A 63 -1.14 -12.75 1.20
N ARG A 64 -0.37 -13.44 2.05
CA ARG A 64 0.25 -14.74 1.68
C ARG A 64 -0.80 -15.80 1.32
N SER A 65 -1.89 -15.90 2.07
CA SER A 65 -2.99 -16.80 1.76
C SER A 65 -3.64 -16.45 0.41
N VAL A 66 -3.87 -15.17 0.14
CA VAL A 66 -4.42 -14.69 -1.15
C VAL A 66 -3.48 -15.04 -2.31
N ILE A 67 -2.18 -14.78 -2.18
CA ILE A 67 -1.19 -15.15 -3.19
C ILE A 67 -1.19 -16.67 -3.45
N THR A 68 -1.33 -17.48 -2.40
CA THR A 68 -1.39 -18.94 -2.53
C THR A 68 -2.64 -19.41 -3.26
N GLU A 69 -3.80 -18.84 -2.94
CA GLU A 69 -5.09 -19.25 -3.55
C GLU A 69 -5.24 -18.76 -5.00
N THR A 70 -4.74 -17.56 -5.33
CA THR A 70 -4.74 -17.03 -6.72
C THR A 70 -3.86 -17.84 -7.68
N ASN A 71 -2.86 -18.55 -7.16
CA ASN A 71 -2.07 -19.52 -7.92
C ASN A 71 -2.82 -20.83 -8.19
N ARG A 72 -3.75 -21.22 -7.32
CA ARG A 72 -4.47 -22.50 -7.37
C ARG A 72 -5.84 -22.41 -8.05
N ASN A 73 -6.51 -21.26 -7.95
CA ASN A 73 -7.89 -21.10 -8.40
C ASN A 73 -8.04 -19.85 -9.29
N PRO A 74 -8.28 -20.02 -10.61
CA PRO A 74 -8.50 -18.90 -11.54
C PRO A 74 -9.69 -18.01 -11.19
N ALA A 75 -10.76 -18.54 -10.59
CA ALA A 75 -11.91 -17.73 -10.18
C ALA A 75 -11.54 -16.78 -9.04
N ILE A 76 -10.74 -17.25 -8.08
CA ILE A 76 -10.20 -16.40 -7.00
C ILE A 76 -9.24 -15.36 -7.58
N ARG A 77 -8.43 -15.72 -8.57
CA ARG A 77 -7.54 -14.76 -9.26
C ARG A 77 -8.33 -13.62 -9.90
N GLN A 78 -9.39 -13.95 -10.64
CA GLN A 78 -10.22 -12.93 -11.29
C GLN A 78 -10.88 -12.02 -10.24
N LEU A 79 -11.46 -12.62 -9.22
CA LEU A 79 -12.09 -11.90 -8.11
C LEU A 79 -11.12 -10.96 -7.40
N VAL A 80 -9.90 -11.41 -7.10
CA VAL A 80 -8.88 -10.56 -6.49
C VAL A 80 -8.51 -9.41 -7.45
N ALA A 81 -8.33 -9.69 -8.74
CA ALA A 81 -8.04 -8.65 -9.74
C ALA A 81 -9.16 -7.60 -9.82
N ASP A 82 -10.42 -8.04 -9.81
CA ASP A 82 -11.59 -7.15 -9.82
C ASP A 82 -11.65 -6.33 -8.52
N LEU A 83 -11.36 -6.93 -7.37
CA LEU A 83 -11.27 -6.22 -6.10
C LEU A 83 -10.13 -5.21 -6.08
N PHE A 84 -8.98 -5.48 -6.68
CA PHE A 84 -7.89 -4.50 -6.83
C PHE A 84 -8.30 -3.32 -7.74
N GLN A 85 -9.13 -3.57 -8.75
CA GLN A 85 -9.68 -2.51 -9.61
C GLN A 85 -10.77 -1.69 -8.88
N LEU A 86 -11.67 -2.36 -8.16
CA LEU A 86 -12.82 -1.76 -7.46
C LEU A 86 -12.44 -1.03 -6.16
N SER A 87 -11.49 -1.58 -5.39
CA SER A 87 -10.88 -0.88 -4.24
C SER A 87 -10.11 0.36 -4.68
N GLY A 88 -9.91 0.52 -6.00
CA GLY A 88 -9.85 1.81 -6.64
C GLY A 88 -8.80 2.70 -6.01
N ARG A 89 -7.54 2.27 -6.09
CA ARG A 89 -6.27 3.04 -6.21
C ARG A 89 -6.05 4.32 -5.39
N VAL A 90 -6.99 4.85 -4.64
CA VAL A 90 -6.80 6.02 -3.79
C VAL A 90 -6.16 5.55 -2.50
N LEU A 91 -4.96 4.99 -2.64
CA LEU A 91 -3.95 5.15 -1.62
C LEU A 91 -3.91 6.65 -1.32
N PRO A 92 -3.93 7.08 -0.05
CA PRO A 92 -3.93 8.50 0.28
C PRO A 92 -2.75 9.27 -0.36
N ILE A 93 -1.75 8.53 -0.83
CA ILE A 93 -0.62 9.00 -1.63
C ILE A 93 -1.02 9.61 -2.98
N GLN A 94 -2.00 9.04 -3.70
CA GLN A 94 -2.44 9.55 -5.00
C GLN A 94 -3.06 10.94 -4.83
N ASN A 95 -4.03 11.07 -3.92
CA ASN A 95 -4.64 12.36 -3.60
C ASN A 95 -3.61 13.39 -3.12
N TRP A 96 -2.65 12.96 -2.30
CA TRP A 96 -1.61 13.85 -1.83
C TRP A 96 -0.73 14.34 -2.99
N LEU A 97 -0.28 13.44 -3.87
CA LEU A 97 0.54 13.77 -5.04
C LEU A 97 -0.20 14.68 -6.02
N GLU A 98 -1.47 14.40 -6.28
CA GLU A 98 -2.35 15.25 -7.10
C GLU A 98 -2.43 16.66 -6.51
N THR A 99 -2.72 16.78 -5.21
CA THR A 99 -2.78 18.07 -4.51
C THR A 99 -1.44 18.84 -4.58
N GLN A 100 -0.29 18.14 -4.50
CA GLN A 100 1.01 18.79 -4.60
C GLN A 100 1.33 19.23 -6.04
N SER A 101 0.93 18.44 -7.02
CA SER A 101 1.14 18.74 -8.44
C SER A 101 0.28 19.91 -8.90
N GLU A 102 -1.01 19.91 -8.54
CA GLU A 102 -1.92 21.04 -8.81
C GLU A 102 -1.44 22.35 -8.17
N ALA A 103 -0.80 22.26 -7.00
CA ALA A 103 -0.20 23.41 -6.32
C ALA A 103 1.16 23.85 -6.93
N GLY A 104 1.62 23.21 -7.99
CA GLY A 104 2.90 23.51 -8.67
C GLY A 104 4.14 23.18 -7.82
N ARG A 105 3.99 22.42 -6.73
CA ARG A 105 5.10 22.05 -5.85
C ARG A 105 5.88 20.83 -6.35
N LEU A 106 5.24 19.99 -7.17
CA LEU A 106 5.84 18.82 -7.82
C LEU A 106 5.42 18.77 -9.29
N ASP A 107 6.34 18.36 -10.16
CA ASP A 107 6.06 18.09 -11.57
C ASP A 107 5.89 16.58 -11.77
N ILE A 108 4.63 16.13 -11.85
CA ILE A 108 4.26 14.72 -11.92
C ILE A 108 3.39 14.50 -13.17
N PRO A 109 3.95 13.87 -14.23
CA PRO A 109 3.21 13.63 -15.47
C PRO A 109 2.05 12.63 -15.33
N ASP A 110 2.26 11.56 -14.54
CA ASP A 110 1.27 10.53 -14.26
C ASP A 110 1.25 10.22 -12.76
N ILE A 111 0.18 10.64 -12.09
CA ILE A 111 -0.02 10.45 -10.64
C ILE A 111 -0.06 8.97 -10.25
N THR A 112 -0.63 8.12 -11.12
CA THR A 112 -0.75 6.69 -10.85
C THR A 112 0.61 6.01 -10.90
N GLU A 113 1.37 6.25 -11.97
CA GLU A 113 2.71 5.68 -12.13
C GLU A 113 3.66 6.19 -11.03
N ALA A 114 3.62 7.49 -10.72
CA ALA A 114 4.42 8.08 -9.66
C ALA A 114 4.09 7.49 -8.28
N SER A 115 2.82 7.18 -8.01
CA SER A 115 2.41 6.51 -6.78
C SER A 115 2.95 5.09 -6.67
N ASP A 116 2.85 4.31 -7.76
CA ASP A 116 3.37 2.94 -7.81
C ASP A 116 4.90 2.93 -7.64
N LEU A 117 5.60 3.88 -8.26
CA LEU A 117 7.04 4.07 -8.13
C LEU A 117 7.44 4.43 -6.70
N LEU A 118 6.76 5.39 -6.09
CA LEU A 118 7.00 5.81 -4.70
C LEU A 118 6.77 4.64 -3.73
N PHE A 119 5.69 3.88 -3.92
CA PHE A 119 5.41 2.67 -3.14
C PHE A 119 6.55 1.65 -3.26
N GLY A 120 7.01 1.38 -4.48
CA GLY A 120 8.11 0.44 -4.73
C GLY A 120 9.41 0.86 -4.04
N MET A 121 9.77 2.14 -4.12
CA MET A 121 11.01 2.69 -3.57
C MET A 121 11.04 2.76 -2.04
N THR A 122 9.88 2.87 -1.40
CA THR A 122 9.78 3.06 0.06
C THR A 122 9.35 1.81 0.81
N LEU A 123 8.55 0.95 0.20
CA LEU A 123 7.97 -0.23 0.86
C LEU A 123 8.26 -1.54 0.13
N GLY A 124 8.59 -1.53 -1.16
CA GLY A 124 8.71 -2.75 -1.98
C GLY A 124 9.71 -3.77 -1.43
N GLY A 125 10.94 -3.35 -1.17
CA GLY A 125 11.99 -4.22 -0.60
C GLY A 125 11.65 -4.77 0.79
N PRO A 126 11.24 -3.92 1.76
CA PRO A 126 10.77 -4.37 3.07
C PRO A 126 9.56 -5.31 3.01
N MET A 127 8.56 -5.00 2.17
CA MET A 127 7.34 -5.79 2.00
C MET A 127 7.66 -7.19 1.47
N LEU A 128 8.48 -7.30 0.44
CA LEU A 128 8.89 -8.59 -0.13
C LEU A 128 9.63 -9.45 0.90
N GLY A 129 10.51 -8.84 1.71
CA GLY A 129 11.19 -9.53 2.80
C GLY A 129 10.24 -10.12 3.84
N ARG A 130 9.24 -9.33 4.25
CA ARG A 130 8.22 -9.76 5.23
C ARG A 130 7.23 -10.79 4.68
N LEU A 131 6.95 -10.75 3.37
CA LEU A 131 6.08 -11.72 2.72
C LEU A 131 6.73 -13.09 2.57
N THR A 132 8.01 -13.11 2.24
CA THR A 132 8.73 -14.36 1.93
C THR A 132 9.31 -15.04 3.16
N HIS A 133 9.50 -14.33 4.26
CA HIS A 133 10.31 -14.78 5.41
C HIS A 133 11.76 -15.15 5.03
N CYS A 134 12.20 -14.81 3.81
CA CYS A 134 13.50 -15.19 3.28
C CYS A 134 14.57 -14.11 3.47
N LYS A 135 14.20 -12.94 4.01
CA LYS A 135 15.16 -11.87 4.27
C LYS A 135 15.89 -12.19 5.58
N PRO A 136 17.23 -12.21 5.60
CA PRO A 136 17.96 -12.34 6.85
C PRO A 136 17.49 -11.26 7.81
N HIS A 137 17.32 -11.61 9.09
CA HIS A 137 17.00 -10.66 10.16
C HIS A 137 18.11 -9.62 10.22
N ARG A 138 17.99 -8.55 9.43
CA ARG A 138 18.85 -7.38 9.58
C ARG A 138 18.43 -6.75 10.89
N GLU A 139 19.19 -7.03 11.95
CA GLU A 139 19.01 -6.48 13.31
C GLU A 139 18.87 -4.95 13.36
N LYS A 140 19.14 -4.25 12.25
CA LYS A 140 18.98 -2.81 12.08
C LYS A 140 18.51 -2.41 10.67
N GLU A 141 17.49 -3.08 10.10
CA GLU A 141 16.80 -2.45 8.97
C GLU A 141 15.96 -1.29 9.52
N ASN A 142 16.53 -0.09 9.56
CA ASN A 142 15.79 1.10 9.92
C ASN A 142 14.84 1.45 8.77
N LEU A 143 13.62 0.91 8.85
CA LEU A 143 12.56 1.11 7.85
C LEU A 143 12.33 2.60 7.60
N GLU A 144 12.44 3.43 8.64
CA GLU A 144 12.29 4.87 8.53
C GLU A 144 13.39 5.51 7.67
N GLU A 145 14.66 5.11 7.86
CA GLU A 145 15.78 5.58 7.02
C GLU A 145 15.63 5.13 5.56
N PHE A 146 15.18 3.90 5.33
CA PHE A 146 14.93 3.39 3.98
C PHE A 146 13.82 4.19 3.28
N MET A 147 12.69 4.42 3.98
CA MET A 147 11.60 5.25 3.46
C MET A 147 12.05 6.69 3.20
N ALA A 148 12.76 7.31 4.14
CA ALA A 148 13.26 8.67 4.00
C ALA A 148 14.20 8.82 2.79
N TYR A 149 15.07 7.84 2.56
CA TYR A 149 15.93 7.81 1.37
C TYR A 149 15.10 7.73 0.07
N GLY A 150 14.15 6.81 -0.01
CA GLY A 150 13.26 6.67 -1.18
C GLY A 150 12.46 7.94 -1.46
N ILE A 151 11.92 8.56 -0.41
CA ILE A 151 11.16 9.82 -0.49
C ILE A 151 12.05 10.95 -1.00
N ARG A 152 13.27 11.09 -0.50
CA ARG A 152 14.19 12.14 -0.95
C ARG A 152 14.50 12.03 -2.44
N VAL A 153 14.81 10.81 -2.91
CA VAL A 153 15.08 10.56 -4.33
C VAL A 153 13.84 10.86 -5.19
N PHE A 154 12.67 10.43 -4.72
CA PHE A 154 11.40 10.69 -5.41
C PHE A 154 11.10 12.20 -5.52
N LEU A 155 11.19 12.94 -4.42
CA LEU A 155 10.94 14.38 -4.40
C LEU A 155 11.94 15.15 -5.27
N GLU A 156 13.21 14.73 -5.29
CA GLU A 156 14.23 15.30 -6.17
C GLU A 156 13.89 15.09 -7.64
N GLY A 157 13.46 13.87 -8.01
CA GLY A 157 13.11 13.51 -9.39
C GLY A 157 11.87 14.24 -9.93
N HIS A 158 11.00 14.71 -9.04
CA HIS A 158 9.76 15.44 -9.38
C HIS A 158 9.83 16.93 -9.00
N ARG A 159 11.03 17.49 -8.79
CA ARG A 159 11.16 18.93 -8.58
C ARG A 159 10.64 19.68 -9.82
N PRO A 160 9.83 20.73 -9.64
CA PRO A 160 9.40 21.56 -10.75
C PRO A 160 10.63 22.17 -11.42
N VAL A 161 10.66 22.12 -12.76
CA VAL A 161 11.72 22.77 -13.53
C VAL A 161 11.60 24.27 -13.31
N THR A 162 12.49 24.85 -12.52
CA THR A 162 12.63 26.31 -12.44
C THR A 162 13.03 26.80 -13.83
N GLN A 163 12.07 27.30 -14.60
CA GLN A 163 12.37 28.11 -15.78
C GLN A 163 13.05 29.39 -15.27
N ALA A 164 14.36 29.49 -15.51
CA ALA A 164 15.15 30.70 -15.30
C ALA A 164 14.89 31.71 -16.43
#